data_AF-A0A182IWS0-F1
#
_entry.id   AF-A0A182IWS0-F1
#
_cell.length_a   1.000
_cell.length_b   1.000
_cell.length_c   1.000
_cell.angle_alpha   90.00
_cell.angle_beta   90.00
_cell.angle_gamma   90.00
#
_symmetry.space_group_name_H-M   'P 1'
#
loop_
_entity.id
_entity.type
_entity.pdbx_description
1 polymer ?
#
loop_
_entity_poly.entity_id
_entity_poly.type
_entity_poly.pdbx_seq_one_letter_code
_entity_poly.pdbx_strand_id
1 'polypeptide(L)'
;MAEQRLALFGLIVCSAILAAYASPAWYSTVDRQAKGCGYEACPVPKEGMINVHLVPHSHDDVGWLKTVDQYYYGSRNNIQKAGVQYIIDSVVQELLKDPNRRFVYVESAFFHKWYTEQTAELQEQVKMLVDEGRLEFIGGAWSMNDEAAVHYQSVVDQFTWGLRFLNDTFGECGRPRIGWQIDPFGHTREQASLFAQMGYDGLFFARLDYQDKNHRMQTKTPEMIWRTSRNLEDNDLFTSVLYNHYSAPPGYCFDILCNDDPMIDDKGSTDYNVKARAFLTRNPFKKYKCT
;
A
#
# COMPACT_ATOMS: atom_id res chain seq x y z
N MET A 1 -5.56 64.58 49.48
CA MET A 1 -6.30 65.50 48.57
C MET A 1 -5.29 65.99 47.56
N ALA A 2 -5.27 65.35 46.38
CA ALA A 2 -5.83 65.92 45.13
C ALA A 2 -5.03 67.17 44.71
N GLU A 3 -4.47 67.33 43.51
CA GLU A 3 -4.71 66.73 42.19
C GLU A 3 -3.56 67.29 41.29
N GLN A 4 -2.98 66.49 40.37
CA GLN A 4 -3.11 66.65 38.90
C GLN A 4 -2.66 68.03 38.34
N ARG A 5 -1.80 68.20 37.33
CA ARG A 5 -1.71 67.51 36.01
C ARG A 5 -0.57 68.14 35.17
N LEU A 6 -0.35 67.53 34.00
CA LEU A 6 0.38 67.96 32.79
C LEU A 6 1.90 67.74 32.77
N ALA A 7 2.52 67.28 31.68
CA ALA A 7 2.15 66.52 30.49
C ALA A 7 3.47 66.40 29.73
N LEU A 8 4.00 65.20 29.51
CA LEU A 8 5.10 65.00 28.57
C LEU A 8 4.69 63.95 27.54
N PHE A 9 4.54 64.44 26.32
CA PHE A 9 4.37 63.69 25.09
C PHE A 9 5.59 62.79 24.85
N GLY A 10 5.35 61.49 24.65
CA GLY A 10 6.32 60.52 24.17
C GLY A 10 5.61 59.47 23.32
N LEU A 11 5.46 59.78 22.03
CA LEU A 11 4.94 58.88 21.01
C LEU A 11 5.90 57.69 20.83
N ILE A 12 5.58 56.54 21.44
CA ILE A 12 6.16 55.25 21.07
C ILE A 12 5.32 54.74 19.89
N VAL A 13 5.84 54.92 18.67
CA VAL A 13 5.31 54.26 17.48
C VAL A 13 5.70 52.79 17.56
N CYS A 14 4.76 51.96 18.02
CA CYS A 14 4.89 50.51 17.99
C CYS A 14 4.47 50.03 16.59
N SER A 15 5.45 49.85 15.71
CA SER A 15 5.27 49.25 14.39
C SER A 15 4.99 47.76 14.57
N ALA A 16 3.71 47.38 14.65
CA ALA A 16 3.30 45.98 14.59
C ALA A 16 3.53 45.47 13.16
N ILE A 17 4.65 44.77 12.95
CA ILE A 17 4.87 43.95 11.76
C ILE A 17 3.94 42.74 11.90
N LEU A 18 2.74 42.85 11.33
CA LEU A 18 1.89 41.69 11.03
C LEU A 18 2.59 40.89 9.93
N ALA A 19 3.44 39.94 10.34
CA ALA A 19 3.85 38.85 9.47
C ALA A 19 2.61 37.98 9.21
N ALA A 20 1.90 38.31 8.14
CA ALA A 20 0.94 37.39 7.55
C ALA A 20 1.72 36.15 7.11
N TYR A 21 1.63 35.07 7.88
CA TYR A 21 1.96 33.74 7.41
C TYR A 21 0.98 33.42 6.27
N ALA A 22 1.37 33.80 5.06
CA ALA A 22 0.76 33.26 3.86
C ALA A 22 1.17 31.80 3.79
N SER A 23 0.29 30.91 4.27
CA SER A 23 0.37 29.49 3.92
C SER A 23 0.46 29.39 2.40
N PRO A 24 1.42 28.65 1.84
CA PRO A 24 1.51 28.54 0.40
C PRO A 24 0.30 27.75 -0.09
N ALA A 25 -0.66 28.47 -0.69
CA ALA A 25 -1.78 27.89 -1.40
C ALA A 25 -1.24 27.25 -2.70
N TRP A 26 -0.67 26.04 -2.59
CA TRP A 26 -0.30 25.20 -3.73
C TRP A 26 -1.20 23.97 -3.85
N TYR A 27 -2.35 23.96 -3.17
CA TYR A 27 -3.41 23.04 -3.55
C TYR A 27 -4.04 23.58 -4.83
N SER A 28 -3.42 23.18 -5.96
CA SER A 28 -4.08 23.15 -7.25
C SER A 28 -5.46 22.55 -7.05
N THR A 29 -6.50 23.34 -7.27
CA THR A 29 -7.86 22.85 -7.47
C THR A 29 -7.89 22.07 -8.77
N VAL A 30 -7.31 20.86 -8.74
CA VAL A 30 -7.66 19.83 -9.70
C VAL A 30 -9.14 19.60 -9.48
N ASP A 31 -9.91 19.78 -10.55
CA ASP A 31 -11.35 19.54 -10.63
C ASP A 31 -11.68 18.24 -9.88
N ARG A 32 -12.20 18.38 -8.64
CA ARG A 32 -12.49 17.28 -7.72
C ARG A 32 -13.80 16.63 -8.15
N GLN A 33 -13.79 16.04 -9.34
CA GLN A 33 -14.78 15.04 -9.67
C GLN A 33 -14.38 13.80 -8.85
N ALA A 34 -15.08 13.59 -7.73
CA ALA A 34 -14.87 12.45 -6.85
C ALA A 34 -14.94 11.17 -7.69
N LYS A 35 -13.78 10.64 -8.09
CA LYS A 35 -13.67 9.27 -8.55
C LYS A 35 -13.84 8.46 -7.27
N GLY A 36 -14.99 7.80 -7.13
CA GLY A 36 -15.29 6.98 -5.96
C GLY A 36 -14.18 5.95 -5.70
N CYS A 37 -14.21 5.31 -4.54
CA CYS A 37 -13.23 4.31 -4.14
C CYS A 37 -13.51 2.92 -4.73
N GLY A 38 -12.63 1.96 -4.43
CA GLY A 38 -12.74 0.59 -4.95
C GLY A 38 -12.58 0.53 -6.47
N TYR A 39 -13.44 -0.24 -7.14
CA TYR A 39 -13.35 -0.45 -8.60
C TYR A 39 -13.54 0.83 -9.42
N GLU A 40 -14.29 1.81 -8.91
CA GLU A 40 -14.50 3.10 -9.58
C GLU A 40 -13.21 3.93 -9.62
N ALA A 41 -12.30 3.71 -8.67
CA ALA A 41 -11.00 4.35 -8.65
C ALA A 41 -10.03 3.69 -9.63
N CYS A 42 -10.27 2.47 -10.16
CA CYS A 42 -9.26 1.76 -10.93
C CYS A 42 -8.80 2.53 -12.19
N PRO A 43 -7.49 2.56 -12.50
CA PRO A 43 -7.01 3.11 -13.77
C PRO A 43 -7.61 2.37 -14.96
N VAL A 44 -8.02 3.13 -15.98
CA VAL A 44 -8.63 2.55 -17.19
C VAL A 44 -7.56 1.82 -18.00
N PRO A 45 -7.70 0.50 -18.24
CA PRO A 45 -6.76 -0.23 -19.08
C PRO A 45 -6.91 0.20 -20.54
N LYS A 46 -5.81 0.08 -21.30
CA LYS A 46 -5.82 0.38 -22.73
C LYS A 46 -6.15 -0.86 -23.54
N GLU A 47 -7.27 -0.82 -24.25
CA GLU A 47 -7.72 -1.90 -25.11
C GLU A 47 -6.73 -2.17 -26.25
N GLY A 48 -6.60 -3.43 -26.66
CA GLY A 48 -5.68 -3.86 -27.72
C GLY A 48 -4.19 -3.81 -27.34
N MET A 49 -3.86 -3.48 -26.09
CA MET A 49 -2.48 -3.45 -25.58
C MET A 49 -2.28 -4.42 -24.42
N ILE A 50 -1.02 -4.78 -24.19
CA ILE A 50 -0.63 -5.43 -22.93
C ILE A 50 -0.66 -4.34 -21.85
N ASN A 51 -1.49 -4.56 -20.83
CA ASN A 51 -1.57 -3.68 -19.66
C ASN A 51 -0.67 -4.23 -18.57
N VAL A 52 0.23 -3.38 -18.06
CA VAL A 52 1.14 -3.73 -16.97
C VAL A 52 0.71 -2.93 -15.75
N HIS A 53 0.15 -3.62 -14.76
CA HIS A 53 -0.22 -3.02 -13.48
C HIS A 53 1.00 -3.05 -12.57
N LEU A 54 1.56 -1.87 -12.30
CA LEU A 54 2.58 -1.71 -11.26
C LEU A 54 1.86 -1.55 -9.94
N VAL A 55 2.14 -2.45 -8.99
CA VAL A 55 1.51 -2.47 -7.66
C VAL A 55 2.59 -2.21 -6.61
N PRO A 56 2.83 -0.95 -6.22
CA PRO A 56 3.76 -0.62 -5.14
C PRO A 56 3.21 -1.13 -3.81
N HIS A 57 4.01 -1.90 -3.07
CA HIS A 57 3.67 -2.43 -1.76
C HIS A 57 4.93 -2.50 -0.88
N SER A 58 4.72 -2.64 0.44
CA SER A 58 5.75 -3.06 1.40
C SER A 58 5.25 -4.33 2.09
N HIS A 59 6.15 -5.25 2.42
CA HIS A 59 5.81 -6.40 3.24
C HIS A 59 6.38 -6.19 4.63
N ASP A 60 5.50 -5.88 5.59
CA ASP A 60 5.88 -5.45 6.93
C ASP A 60 5.58 -6.58 7.93
N ASP A 61 6.52 -7.50 8.13
CA ASP A 61 6.37 -8.61 9.08
C ASP A 61 5.99 -8.11 10.49
N VAL A 62 4.86 -8.58 11.02
CA VAL A 62 4.41 -8.29 12.40
C VAL A 62 5.18 -9.16 13.41
N GLY A 63 6.50 -9.01 13.38
CA GLY A 63 7.46 -9.80 14.15
C GLY A 63 8.05 -10.96 13.35
N TRP A 64 9.38 -11.00 13.25
CA TRP A 64 10.14 -12.07 12.58
C TRP A 64 11.59 -12.09 13.10
N LEU A 65 12.49 -11.29 12.52
CA LEU A 65 13.85 -11.10 13.02
C LEU A 65 13.93 -10.06 14.13
N LYS A 66 13.00 -9.11 14.12
CA LYS A 66 12.82 -8.09 15.15
C LYS A 66 11.43 -8.23 15.79
N THR A 67 11.26 -7.64 16.98
CA THR A 67 9.92 -7.53 17.57
C THR A 67 9.08 -6.50 16.82
N VAL A 68 7.75 -6.52 17.01
CA VAL A 68 6.81 -5.57 16.40
C VAL A 68 7.25 -4.12 16.64
N ASP A 69 7.51 -3.71 17.88
CA ASP A 69 7.96 -2.33 18.17
C ASP A 69 9.34 -2.01 17.59
N GLN A 70 10.22 -2.99 17.48
CA GLN A 70 11.54 -2.77 16.86
C GLN A 70 11.42 -2.55 15.35
N TYR A 71 10.50 -3.24 14.68
CA TYR A 71 10.13 -2.94 13.30
C TYR A 71 9.44 -1.58 13.19
N TYR A 72 8.47 -1.28 14.05
CA TYR A 72 7.74 -0.02 14.00
C TYR A 72 8.66 1.20 14.14
N TYR A 73 9.43 1.27 15.23
CA TYR A 73 10.29 2.41 15.51
C TYR A 73 11.60 2.43 14.70
N GLY A 74 11.92 1.32 14.02
CA GLY A 74 13.17 1.16 13.29
C GLY A 74 14.41 1.04 14.19
N SER A 75 14.26 0.41 15.35
CA SER A 75 15.40 0.09 16.22
C SER A 75 16.06 -1.24 15.82
N ARG A 76 17.26 -1.49 16.34
CA ARG A 76 18.07 -2.69 16.04
C ARG A 76 18.28 -2.95 14.54
N ASN A 77 18.57 -1.88 13.78
CA ASN A 77 18.83 -1.98 12.34
C ASN A 77 20.10 -2.75 11.97
N ASN A 78 20.93 -3.09 12.96
CA ASN A 78 22.02 -4.05 12.80
C ASN A 78 21.54 -5.50 12.63
N ILE A 79 20.29 -5.83 13.00
CA ILE A 79 19.64 -7.13 12.75
C ILE A 79 19.00 -7.11 11.37
N GLN A 80 18.12 -6.15 11.13
CA GLN A 80 17.47 -5.92 9.84
C GLN A 80 17.11 -4.44 9.72
N LYS A 81 17.52 -3.82 8.61
CA LYS A 81 17.21 -2.43 8.29
C LYS A 81 15.73 -2.33 7.89
N ALA A 82 14.89 -1.89 8.83
CA ALA A 82 13.45 -1.75 8.61
C ALA A 82 12.87 -0.83 9.68
N GLY A 83 11.99 0.09 9.30
CA GLY A 83 11.34 1.05 10.19
C GLY A 83 9.97 1.46 9.66
N VAL A 84 8.90 0.78 10.10
CA VAL A 84 7.57 0.83 9.46
C VAL A 84 6.94 2.23 9.54
N GLN A 85 7.11 2.96 10.64
CA GLN A 85 6.58 4.33 10.73
C GLN A 85 7.11 5.23 9.59
N TYR A 86 8.39 5.08 9.22
CA TYR A 86 9.02 5.88 8.17
C TYR A 86 8.55 5.44 6.78
N ILE A 87 8.24 4.16 6.61
CA ILE A 87 7.65 3.63 5.37
C ILE A 87 6.30 4.31 5.15
N ILE A 88 5.40 4.26 6.14
CA ILE A 88 4.06 4.85 6.02
C ILE A 88 4.13 6.38 5.84
N ASP A 89 4.98 7.07 6.60
CA ASP A 89 5.21 8.52 6.44
C ASP A 89 5.61 8.87 5.00
N SER A 90 6.59 8.15 4.45
CA SER A 90 7.10 8.41 3.10
C SER A 90 6.06 8.09 2.03
N VAL A 91 5.29 7.01 2.18
CA VAL A 91 4.20 6.64 1.26
C VAL A 91 3.16 7.75 1.22
N VAL A 92 2.68 8.21 2.37
CA VAL A 92 1.66 9.26 2.43
C VAL A 92 2.18 10.56 1.79
N GLN A 93 3.41 10.95 2.10
CA GLN A 93 4.04 12.13 1.48
C GLN A 93 4.17 12.00 -0.04
N GLU A 94 4.60 10.83 -0.55
CA GLU A 94 4.74 10.62 -1.98
C GLU A 94 3.38 10.53 -2.69
N LEU A 95 2.35 9.98 -2.04
CA LEU A 95 0.99 10.03 -2.58
C LEU A 95 0.49 11.48 -2.66
N LEU A 96 0.68 12.30 -1.63
CA LEU A 96 0.22 13.70 -1.68
C LEU A 96 0.87 14.53 -2.82
N LYS A 97 2.04 14.14 -3.33
CA LYS A 97 2.76 14.85 -4.40
C LYS A 97 2.22 14.64 -5.81
N ASP A 98 1.56 13.52 -6.10
CA ASP A 98 1.09 13.20 -7.46
C ASP A 98 -0.18 12.35 -7.44
N PRO A 99 -1.33 12.85 -7.95
CA PRO A 99 -2.63 12.18 -7.91
C PRO A 99 -2.67 10.82 -8.64
N ASN A 100 -1.69 10.51 -9.48
CA ASN A 100 -1.64 9.24 -10.22
C ASN A 100 -0.97 8.12 -9.42
N ARG A 101 -0.21 8.45 -8.37
CA ARG A 101 0.48 7.46 -7.55
C ARG A 101 -0.50 6.68 -6.70
N ARG A 102 -0.19 5.39 -6.55
CA ARG A 102 -0.94 4.43 -5.74
C ARG A 102 -0.01 3.62 -4.86
N PHE A 103 -0.54 3.14 -3.75
CA PHE A 103 0.13 2.21 -2.86
C PHE A 103 -0.89 1.28 -2.22
N VAL A 104 -0.53 0.00 -2.05
CA VAL A 104 -1.34 -0.96 -1.29
C VAL A 104 -0.69 -1.24 0.06
N TYR A 105 -1.46 -1.23 1.15
CA TYR A 105 -1.00 -1.53 2.50
C TYR A 105 -1.77 -2.73 3.09
N VAL A 106 -1.11 -3.54 3.92
CA VAL A 106 -1.63 -4.87 4.31
C VAL A 106 -1.80 -5.02 5.81
N GLU A 107 -0.74 -4.86 6.60
CA GLU A 107 -0.73 -5.22 8.02
C GLU A 107 -1.38 -4.16 8.92
N SER A 108 -2.67 -4.33 9.20
CA SER A 108 -3.45 -3.34 9.97
C SER A 108 -2.89 -3.06 11.37
N ALA A 109 -2.12 -3.98 11.96
CA ALA A 109 -1.45 -3.75 13.25
C ALA A 109 -0.53 -2.52 13.23
N PHE A 110 0.33 -2.43 12.21
CA PHE A 110 1.25 -1.30 12.06
C PHE A 110 0.52 -0.05 11.63
N PHE A 111 -0.43 -0.18 10.69
CA PHE A 111 -1.19 0.98 10.23
C PHE A 111 -2.02 1.60 11.35
N HIS A 112 -2.69 0.79 12.17
CA HIS A 112 -3.43 1.26 13.34
C HIS A 112 -2.52 2.02 14.30
N LYS A 113 -1.37 1.42 14.67
CA LYS A 113 -0.42 2.07 15.58
C LYS A 113 0.04 3.41 15.01
N TRP A 114 0.46 3.44 13.76
CA TRP A 114 0.85 4.67 13.07
C TRP A 114 -0.28 5.69 13.05
N TYR A 115 -1.47 5.32 12.57
CA TYR A 115 -2.60 6.22 12.38
C TYR A 115 -3.04 6.91 13.68
N THR A 116 -3.04 6.18 14.79
CA THR A 116 -3.42 6.72 16.12
C THR A 116 -2.43 7.74 16.68
N GLU A 117 -1.18 7.73 16.21
CA GLU A 117 -0.14 8.67 16.63
C GLU A 117 -0.16 9.96 15.79
N GLN A 118 -0.95 10.03 14.71
CA GLN A 118 -0.96 11.15 13.78
C GLN A 118 -1.84 12.32 14.22
N THR A 119 -1.54 13.50 13.68
CA THR A 119 -2.37 14.70 13.86
C THR A 119 -3.71 14.55 13.12
N ALA A 120 -4.74 15.26 13.58
CA ALA A 120 -6.04 15.28 12.92
C ALA A 120 -5.95 15.72 11.44
N GLU A 121 -5.04 16.65 11.12
CA GLU A 121 -4.79 17.10 9.75
C GLU A 121 -4.25 15.97 8.86
N LEU A 122 -3.24 15.23 9.34
CA LEU A 122 -2.68 14.12 8.57
C LEU A 122 -3.66 12.94 8.47
N GLN A 123 -4.43 12.68 9.52
CA GLN A 123 -5.51 11.69 9.49
C GLN A 123 -6.55 12.00 8.41
N GLU A 124 -6.90 13.27 8.22
CA GLU A 124 -7.82 13.71 7.16
C GLU A 124 -7.20 13.57 5.77
N GLN A 125 -5.92 13.90 5.61
CA GLN A 125 -5.19 13.67 4.35
C GLN A 125 -5.15 12.19 3.98
N VAL A 126 -4.93 11.30 4.96
CA VAL A 126 -4.94 9.85 4.74
C VAL A 126 -6.34 9.36 4.35
N LYS A 127 -7.40 9.83 5.02
CA LYS A 127 -8.79 9.50 4.64
C LYS A 127 -9.08 9.91 3.20
N MET A 128 -8.71 11.13 2.81
CA MET A 128 -8.84 11.59 1.43
C MET A 128 -8.10 10.67 0.44
N LEU A 129 -6.88 10.22 0.74
CA LEU A 129 -6.14 9.30 -0.12
C LEU A 129 -6.82 7.93 -0.27
N VAL A 130 -7.50 7.45 0.79
CA VAL A 130 -8.28 6.20 0.77
C VAL A 130 -9.57 6.37 -0.03
N ASP A 131 -10.29 7.48 0.17
CA ASP A 131 -11.52 7.81 -0.56
C ASP A 131 -11.27 7.98 -2.07
N GLU A 132 -10.10 8.49 -2.45
CA GLU A 132 -9.66 8.60 -3.85
C GLU A 132 -9.12 7.27 -4.43
N GLY A 133 -9.04 6.20 -3.62
CA GLY A 133 -8.49 4.89 -4.01
C GLY A 133 -6.99 4.92 -4.34
N ARG A 134 -6.26 5.86 -3.74
CA ARG A 134 -4.82 6.06 -3.96
C ARG A 134 -3.97 5.34 -2.91
N LEU A 135 -4.48 5.29 -1.69
CA LEU A 135 -4.03 4.35 -0.67
C LEU A 135 -5.12 3.27 -0.53
N GLU A 136 -4.79 2.03 -0.87
CA GLU A 136 -5.75 0.92 -0.80
C GLU A 136 -5.31 -0.11 0.23
N PHE A 137 -6.25 -0.64 1.01
CA PHE A 137 -5.99 -1.75 1.91
C PHE A 137 -6.31 -3.07 1.20
N ILE A 138 -5.35 -4.00 1.23
CA ILE A 138 -5.54 -5.38 0.73
C ILE A 138 -5.20 -6.35 1.86
N GLY A 139 -5.86 -7.50 1.91
CA GLY A 139 -5.81 -8.38 3.07
C GLY A 139 -6.52 -7.78 4.30
N GLY A 140 -5.99 -6.71 4.89
CA GLY A 140 -6.66 -5.93 5.94
C GLY A 140 -6.87 -6.64 7.28
N ALA A 141 -6.27 -7.80 7.48
CA ALA A 141 -6.20 -8.42 8.79
C ALA A 141 -5.21 -7.71 9.71
N TRP A 142 -5.16 -8.07 10.99
CA TRP A 142 -4.17 -7.52 11.92
C TRP A 142 -2.74 -7.84 11.48
N SER A 143 -2.51 -9.08 11.06
CA SER A 143 -1.28 -9.54 10.40
C SER A 143 -1.62 -10.47 9.23
N MET A 144 -0.70 -10.61 8.27
CA MET A 144 -0.75 -11.72 7.32
C MET A 144 -0.51 -13.04 8.06
N ASN A 145 -1.58 -13.77 8.39
CA ASN A 145 -1.47 -14.98 9.19
C ASN A 145 -0.85 -16.14 8.41
N ASP A 146 -0.14 -17.01 9.12
CA ASP A 146 0.17 -18.35 8.62
C ASP A 146 -1.13 -19.11 8.30
N GLU A 147 -1.06 -20.08 7.39
CA GLU A 147 -2.21 -20.91 7.01
C GLU A 147 -2.09 -22.35 7.51
N ALA A 148 -0.92 -22.81 7.97
CA ALA A 148 -0.70 -24.20 8.35
C ALA A 148 -0.97 -24.49 9.84
N ALA A 149 -0.52 -23.60 10.74
CA ALA A 149 -0.49 -23.78 12.18
C ALA A 149 -1.48 -22.86 12.92
N VAL A 150 -2.50 -22.35 12.22
CA VAL A 150 -3.55 -21.50 12.79
C VAL A 150 -4.87 -22.26 12.93
N HIS A 151 -5.65 -21.88 13.93
CA HIS A 151 -7.05 -22.30 14.03
C HIS A 151 -7.94 -21.28 13.33
N TYR A 152 -8.97 -21.73 12.60
CA TYR A 152 -9.83 -20.84 11.83
C TYR A 152 -10.50 -19.74 12.68
N GLN A 153 -10.80 -20.02 13.95
CA GLN A 153 -11.35 -19.00 14.87
C GLN A 153 -10.36 -17.85 15.09
N SER A 154 -9.07 -18.15 15.28
CA SER A 154 -8.03 -17.13 15.44
C SER A 154 -7.84 -16.32 14.16
N VAL A 155 -8.01 -16.94 12.99
CA VAL A 155 -8.05 -16.23 11.71
C VAL A 155 -9.24 -15.27 11.67
N VAL A 156 -10.45 -15.74 11.99
CA VAL A 156 -11.65 -14.89 12.03
C VAL A 156 -11.48 -13.73 13.02
N ASP A 157 -10.94 -13.97 14.21
CA ASP A 157 -10.74 -12.94 15.24
C ASP A 157 -9.78 -11.84 14.76
N GLN A 158 -8.63 -12.23 14.20
CA GLN A 158 -7.61 -11.26 13.77
C GLN A 158 -8.01 -10.49 12.50
N PHE A 159 -8.77 -11.12 11.60
CA PHE A 159 -9.42 -10.42 10.48
C PHE A 159 -10.49 -9.45 10.99
N THR A 160 -11.36 -9.89 11.89
CA THR A 160 -12.43 -9.05 12.45
C THR A 160 -11.86 -7.80 13.09
N TRP A 161 -10.75 -7.93 13.82
CA TRP A 161 -10.09 -6.81 14.47
C TRP A 161 -9.52 -5.79 13.47
N GLY A 162 -8.77 -6.26 12.46
CA GLY A 162 -8.23 -5.40 11.40
C GLY A 162 -9.32 -4.72 10.56
N LEU A 163 -10.27 -5.51 10.06
CA LEU A 163 -11.37 -5.03 9.21
C LEU A 163 -12.30 -4.06 9.95
N ARG A 164 -12.54 -4.29 11.25
CA ARG A 164 -13.31 -3.33 12.07
C ARG A 164 -12.60 -2.00 12.17
N PHE A 165 -11.30 -1.98 12.46
CA PHE A 165 -10.54 -0.73 12.49
C PHE A 165 -10.63 0.03 11.15
N LEU A 166 -10.43 -0.68 10.03
CA LEU A 166 -10.51 -0.07 8.71
C LEU A 166 -11.90 0.49 8.43
N ASN A 167 -12.96 -0.27 8.74
CA ASN A 167 -14.34 0.16 8.54
C ASN A 167 -14.72 1.35 9.44
N ASP A 168 -14.36 1.31 10.73
CA ASP A 168 -14.67 2.38 11.69
C ASP A 168 -13.93 3.69 11.35
N THR A 169 -12.78 3.59 10.65
CA THR A 169 -11.92 4.74 10.31
C THR A 169 -12.19 5.31 8.91
N PHE A 170 -12.40 4.45 7.91
CA PHE A 170 -12.43 4.78 6.48
C PHE A 170 -13.73 4.35 5.78
N GLY A 171 -14.67 3.73 6.50
CA GLY A 171 -15.93 3.25 5.93
C GLY A 171 -15.74 2.27 4.77
N GLU A 172 -16.65 2.33 3.80
CA GLU A 172 -16.65 1.42 2.64
C GLU A 172 -15.39 1.57 1.77
N CYS A 173 -14.77 2.74 1.74
CA CYS A 173 -13.55 2.97 0.98
C CYS A 173 -12.31 2.31 1.60
N GLY A 174 -12.34 2.04 2.90
CA GLY A 174 -11.30 1.26 3.57
C GLY A 174 -11.49 -0.26 3.45
N ARG A 175 -12.57 -0.74 2.83
CA ARG A 175 -12.89 -2.17 2.76
C ARG A 175 -11.97 -2.87 1.74
N PRO A 176 -11.14 -3.83 2.17
CA PRO A 176 -10.34 -4.63 1.24
C PRO A 176 -11.21 -5.50 0.34
N ARG A 177 -10.81 -5.62 -0.94
CA ARG A 177 -11.44 -6.50 -1.94
C ARG A 177 -10.60 -7.73 -2.28
N ILE A 178 -9.28 -7.63 -2.06
CA ILE A 178 -8.31 -8.64 -2.47
C ILE A 178 -7.57 -9.19 -1.26
N GLY A 179 -7.54 -10.52 -1.15
CA GLY A 179 -6.74 -11.25 -0.19
C GLY A 179 -5.28 -11.23 -0.64
N TRP A 180 -4.38 -10.98 0.31
CA TRP A 180 -2.95 -10.85 0.03
C TRP A 180 -2.16 -11.74 0.98
N GLN A 181 -1.80 -12.92 0.49
CA GLN A 181 -1.08 -13.96 1.24
C GLN A 181 0.24 -14.28 0.54
N ILE A 182 1.12 -13.28 0.44
CA ILE A 182 2.34 -13.41 -0.36
C ILE A 182 3.43 -14.24 0.31
N ASP A 183 3.48 -14.28 1.64
CA ASP A 183 4.56 -14.94 2.39
C ASP A 183 4.24 -16.20 3.22
N PRO A 184 2.98 -16.63 3.45
CA PRO A 184 2.72 -17.92 4.08
C PRO A 184 3.34 -19.11 3.32
N PHE A 185 3.77 -20.13 4.06
CA PHE A 185 4.49 -21.28 3.50
C PHE A 185 3.54 -22.37 3.03
N GLY A 186 2.79 -22.06 1.97
CA GLY A 186 1.71 -22.88 1.45
C GLY A 186 0.34 -22.31 1.85
N HIS A 187 -0.69 -22.75 1.13
CA HIS A 187 -2.03 -22.15 1.23
C HIS A 187 -3.09 -23.21 1.48
N THR A 188 -4.01 -22.92 2.38
CA THR A 188 -5.10 -23.81 2.74
C THR A 188 -6.38 -23.46 1.99
N ARG A 189 -7.14 -24.51 1.68
CA ARG A 189 -8.49 -24.34 1.12
C ARG A 189 -9.41 -23.58 2.09
N GLU A 190 -9.17 -23.71 3.40
CA GLU A 190 -9.95 -23.04 4.44
C GLU A 190 -9.73 -21.53 4.45
N GLN A 191 -8.49 -21.05 4.29
CA GLN A 191 -8.22 -19.61 4.19
C GLN A 191 -8.92 -18.99 2.97
N ALA A 192 -8.88 -19.66 1.81
CA ALA A 192 -9.62 -19.22 0.62
C ALA A 192 -11.14 -19.22 0.87
N SER A 193 -11.65 -20.22 1.60
CA SER A 193 -13.06 -20.30 1.99
C SER A 193 -13.49 -19.15 2.89
N LEU A 194 -12.63 -18.75 3.84
CA LEU A 194 -12.88 -17.59 4.69
C LEU A 194 -12.86 -16.29 3.90
N PHE A 195 -11.90 -16.10 2.98
CA PHE A 195 -11.88 -14.92 2.12
C PHE A 195 -13.17 -14.78 1.29
N ALA A 196 -13.63 -15.85 0.63
CA ALA A 196 -14.88 -15.84 -0.12
C ALA A 196 -16.09 -15.48 0.77
N GLN A 197 -16.20 -16.09 1.96
CA GLN A 197 -17.26 -15.76 2.93
C GLN A 197 -17.20 -14.33 3.47
N MET A 198 -16.00 -13.75 3.59
CA MET A 198 -15.80 -12.34 3.96
C MET A 198 -16.11 -11.36 2.81
N GLY A 199 -16.44 -11.88 1.62
CA GLY A 199 -16.78 -11.09 0.44
C GLY A 199 -15.57 -10.49 -0.26
N TYR A 200 -14.44 -11.22 -0.26
CA TYR A 200 -13.30 -10.91 -1.12
C TYR A 200 -13.54 -11.43 -2.52
N ASP A 201 -13.08 -10.66 -3.51
CA ASP A 201 -13.25 -10.98 -4.92
C ASP A 201 -12.11 -11.85 -5.46
N GLY A 202 -10.93 -11.80 -4.82
CA GLY A 202 -9.81 -12.64 -5.19
C GLY A 202 -8.70 -12.75 -4.14
N LEU A 203 -7.75 -13.64 -4.41
CA LEU A 203 -6.57 -13.93 -3.59
C LEU A 203 -5.31 -13.95 -4.45
N PHE A 204 -4.28 -13.24 -4.01
CA PHE A 204 -2.95 -13.31 -4.61
C PHE A 204 -1.96 -13.89 -3.62
N PHE A 205 -1.11 -14.80 -4.09
CA PHE A 205 -0.05 -15.39 -3.30
C PHE A 205 1.20 -15.68 -4.13
N ALA A 206 2.34 -15.82 -3.47
CA ALA A 206 3.62 -16.03 -4.15
C ALA A 206 4.21 -17.44 -3.98
N ARG A 207 3.93 -18.10 -2.85
CA ARG A 207 4.59 -19.33 -2.42
C ARG A 207 3.73 -20.55 -2.75
N LEU A 208 4.31 -21.46 -3.53
CA LEU A 208 3.74 -22.76 -3.86
C LEU A 208 4.89 -23.70 -4.18
N ASP A 209 4.59 -25.00 -4.28
CA ASP A 209 5.59 -25.97 -4.71
C ASP A 209 6.20 -25.57 -6.07
N TYR A 210 7.52 -25.68 -6.18
CA TYR A 210 8.24 -25.23 -7.38
C TYR A 210 7.86 -26.04 -8.63
N GLN A 211 7.50 -27.32 -8.49
CA GLN A 211 7.02 -28.14 -9.60
C GLN A 211 5.65 -27.65 -10.07
N ASP A 212 4.74 -27.33 -9.13
CA ASP A 212 3.44 -26.75 -9.44
C ASP A 212 3.58 -25.36 -10.10
N LYS A 213 4.46 -24.49 -9.56
CA LYS A 213 4.75 -23.18 -10.19
C LYS A 213 5.24 -23.34 -11.62
N ASN A 214 6.20 -24.23 -11.85
CA ASN A 214 6.74 -24.48 -13.18
C ASN A 214 5.67 -25.03 -14.14
N HIS A 215 4.85 -25.98 -13.66
CA HIS A 215 3.76 -26.52 -14.45
C HIS A 215 2.77 -25.43 -14.85
N ARG A 216 2.25 -24.66 -13.88
CA ARG A 216 1.28 -23.58 -14.12
C ARG A 216 1.80 -22.51 -15.08
N MET A 217 3.06 -22.12 -14.95
CA MET A 217 3.67 -21.13 -15.84
C MET A 217 3.83 -21.67 -17.26
N GLN A 218 4.10 -22.98 -17.43
CA GLN A 218 4.19 -23.63 -18.75
C GLN A 218 2.82 -23.84 -19.40
N THR A 219 1.80 -24.20 -18.60
CA THR A 219 0.44 -24.47 -19.07
C THR A 219 -0.46 -23.24 -19.09
N LYS A 220 0.06 -22.07 -18.72
CA LYS A 220 -0.70 -20.81 -18.60
C LYS A 220 -1.90 -20.91 -17.65
N THR A 221 -1.71 -21.57 -16.52
CA THR A 221 -2.71 -21.70 -15.44
C THR A 221 -2.26 -21.11 -14.08
N PRO A 222 -1.53 -19.98 -14.02
CA PRO A 222 -1.23 -19.31 -12.74
C PRO A 222 -2.48 -18.64 -12.14
N GLU A 223 -3.51 -18.39 -12.94
CA GLU A 223 -4.78 -17.79 -12.55
C GLU A 223 -5.88 -18.85 -12.64
N MET A 224 -6.73 -18.94 -11.62
CA MET A 224 -7.80 -19.93 -11.56
C MET A 224 -8.98 -19.44 -10.72
N ILE A 225 -10.13 -20.07 -10.90
CA ILE A 225 -11.23 -20.01 -9.93
C ILE A 225 -11.04 -21.17 -8.94
N TRP A 226 -10.75 -20.84 -7.68
CA TRP A 226 -10.55 -21.83 -6.64
C TRP A 226 -11.89 -22.15 -5.98
N ARG A 227 -12.35 -23.40 -6.15
CA ARG A 227 -13.47 -23.94 -5.37
C ARG A 227 -13.05 -24.19 -3.93
N THR A 228 -13.48 -23.33 -3.02
CA THR A 228 -12.92 -23.27 -1.67
C THR A 228 -13.66 -24.16 -0.65
N SER A 229 -14.85 -24.63 -0.99
CA SER A 229 -15.62 -25.53 -0.13
C SER A 229 -16.28 -26.64 -0.92
N ARG A 230 -16.45 -27.81 -0.29
CA ARG A 230 -17.28 -28.90 -0.82
C ARG A 230 -18.74 -28.80 -0.38
N ASN A 231 -19.01 -27.97 0.63
CA ASN A 231 -20.29 -27.93 1.33
C ASN A 231 -21.01 -26.60 1.17
N LEU A 232 -20.32 -25.53 0.76
CA LEU A 232 -20.89 -24.23 0.52
C LEU A 232 -21.09 -24.04 -0.98
N GLU A 233 -22.29 -23.61 -1.35
CA GLU A 233 -22.59 -23.09 -2.68
C GLU A 233 -22.04 -21.65 -2.79
N ASP A 234 -21.70 -21.22 -4.02
CA ASP A 234 -21.22 -19.86 -4.32
C ASP A 234 -20.00 -19.37 -3.51
N ASN A 235 -19.13 -20.29 -3.09
CA ASN A 235 -17.91 -19.99 -2.33
C ASN A 235 -16.65 -20.15 -3.19
N ASP A 236 -16.69 -19.64 -4.41
CA ASP A 236 -15.56 -19.67 -5.35
C ASP A 236 -14.76 -18.37 -5.23
N LEU A 237 -13.43 -18.46 -5.35
CA LEU A 237 -12.54 -17.30 -5.22
C LEU A 237 -11.58 -17.21 -6.40
N PHE A 238 -11.51 -16.07 -7.08
CA PHE A 238 -10.44 -15.85 -8.06
C PHE A 238 -9.09 -15.92 -7.36
N THR A 239 -8.15 -16.66 -7.91
CA THR A 239 -6.86 -16.89 -7.26
C THR A 239 -5.74 -16.77 -8.29
N SER A 240 -4.71 -15.99 -7.95
CA SER A 240 -3.60 -15.71 -8.85
C SER A 240 -2.25 -15.94 -8.16
N VAL A 241 -1.41 -16.73 -8.83
CA VAL A 241 -0.01 -16.96 -8.43
C VAL A 241 0.85 -15.81 -8.98
N LEU A 242 1.52 -15.08 -8.09
CA LEU A 242 2.41 -14.01 -8.49
C LEU A 242 3.61 -14.52 -9.29
N TYR A 243 3.96 -13.74 -10.32
CA TYR A 243 5.00 -14.08 -11.28
C TYR A 243 6.38 -14.24 -10.63
N ASN A 244 6.96 -13.14 -10.14
CA ASN A 244 8.32 -13.09 -9.61
C ASN A 244 8.32 -13.06 -8.08
N HIS A 245 7.79 -14.12 -7.48
CA HIS A 245 7.54 -14.15 -6.03
C HIS A 245 6.72 -12.90 -5.67
N TYR A 246 7.06 -12.12 -4.64
CA TYR A 246 6.49 -10.80 -4.39
C TYR A 246 7.52 -9.66 -4.54
N SER A 247 8.54 -9.90 -5.36
CA SER A 247 9.61 -8.93 -5.60
C SER A 247 9.43 -8.22 -6.94
N ALA A 248 9.97 -7.00 -7.03
CA ALA A 248 10.10 -6.31 -8.31
C ALA A 248 10.82 -7.20 -9.34
N PRO A 249 10.48 -7.10 -10.64
CA PRO A 249 11.24 -7.76 -11.69
C PRO A 249 12.74 -7.36 -11.63
N PRO A 250 13.66 -8.22 -12.07
CA PRO A 250 15.09 -7.88 -12.08
C PRO A 250 15.38 -6.56 -12.81
N GLY A 251 16.14 -5.67 -12.17
CA GLY A 251 16.48 -4.35 -12.71
C GLY A 251 15.39 -3.29 -12.51
N TYR A 252 14.44 -3.51 -11.60
CA TYR A 252 13.34 -2.58 -11.27
C TYR A 252 13.11 -2.41 -9.76
N CYS A 253 14.07 -2.80 -8.91
CA CYS A 253 13.99 -2.51 -7.48
C CYS A 253 14.56 -1.13 -7.17
N PHE A 254 13.70 -0.18 -6.83
CA PHE A 254 14.06 1.21 -6.51
C PHE A 254 14.00 1.55 -5.02
N ASP A 255 13.91 0.52 -4.16
CA ASP A 255 13.99 0.73 -2.73
C ASP A 255 15.42 1.12 -2.31
N ILE A 256 15.55 1.84 -1.20
CA ILE A 256 16.85 2.26 -0.65
C ILE A 256 17.76 1.09 -0.24
N LEU A 257 17.21 -0.13 -0.10
CA LEU A 257 17.93 -1.35 0.19
C LEU A 257 18.41 -2.08 -1.08
N CYS A 258 18.01 -1.62 -2.26
CA CYS A 258 18.37 -2.21 -3.55
C CYS A 258 19.55 -1.50 -4.21
N ASN A 259 20.18 -2.20 -5.17
CA ASN A 259 21.38 -1.75 -5.89
C ASN A 259 21.14 -1.63 -7.40
N ASP A 260 19.89 -1.67 -7.86
CA ASP A 260 19.60 -1.42 -9.28
C ASP A 260 19.87 0.06 -9.60
N ASP A 261 20.37 0.34 -10.81
CA ASP A 261 20.58 1.71 -11.26
C ASP A 261 19.28 2.53 -11.14
N PRO A 262 19.34 3.86 -10.95
CA PRO A 262 18.18 4.72 -11.13
C PRO A 262 17.83 4.89 -12.62
N MET A 263 16.67 5.45 -12.91
CA MET A 263 16.35 5.88 -14.28
C MET A 263 17.14 7.15 -14.59
N ILE A 264 18.08 7.08 -15.53
CA ILE A 264 18.92 8.21 -15.96
C ILE A 264 18.39 8.67 -17.31
N ASP A 265 17.57 9.73 -17.29
CA ASP A 265 16.82 10.25 -18.42
C ASP A 265 17.42 11.53 -19.04
N ASP A 266 18.48 12.08 -18.45
CA ASP A 266 19.28 13.13 -19.05
C ASP A 266 20.00 12.61 -20.31
N LYS A 267 19.56 13.09 -21.48
CA LYS A 267 20.09 12.70 -22.79
C LYS A 267 21.54 13.12 -23.02
N GLY A 268 22.07 14.07 -22.23
CA GLY A 268 23.47 14.49 -22.28
C GLY A 268 24.41 13.62 -21.44
N SER A 269 23.87 12.81 -20.54
CA SER A 269 24.65 11.92 -19.69
C SER A 269 25.24 10.75 -20.49
N THR A 270 26.50 10.43 -20.23
CA THR A 270 27.12 9.20 -20.74
C THR A 270 26.46 7.94 -20.20
N ASP A 271 25.75 8.07 -19.08
CA ASP A 271 25.09 6.97 -18.36
C ASP A 271 23.58 6.90 -18.67
N TYR A 272 23.10 7.60 -19.70
CA TYR A 272 21.69 7.56 -20.12
C TYR A 272 21.21 6.12 -20.36
N ASN A 273 20.20 5.67 -19.60
CA ASN A 273 19.80 4.27 -19.57
C ASN A 273 18.32 3.98 -19.89
N VAL A 274 17.49 5.00 -20.13
CA VAL A 274 16.03 4.83 -20.34
C VAL A 274 15.70 3.84 -21.46
N LYS A 275 16.40 3.91 -22.60
CA LYS A 275 16.14 3.01 -23.74
C LYS A 275 16.47 1.55 -23.42
N ALA A 276 17.59 1.31 -22.75
CA ALA A 276 18.01 -0.03 -22.36
C ALA A 276 17.03 -0.63 -21.35
N ARG A 277 16.57 0.17 -20.38
CA ARG A 277 15.60 -0.28 -19.38
C ARG A 277 14.22 -0.50 -19.98
N ALA A 278 13.71 0.40 -20.82
CA ALA A 278 12.45 0.20 -21.55
C ALA A 278 12.41 -1.10 -22.38
N PHE A 279 13.57 -1.63 -22.79
CA PHE A 279 13.68 -2.94 -23.43
C PHE A 279 13.56 -4.11 -22.44
N LEU A 280 14.15 -3.99 -21.25
CA LEU A 280 14.02 -4.96 -20.15
C LEU A 280 12.57 -5.11 -19.67
N THR A 281 11.76 -4.06 -19.76
CA THR A 281 10.30 -4.09 -19.49
C THR A 281 9.46 -4.68 -20.62
N ARG A 282 10.02 -5.00 -21.79
CA ARG A 282 9.23 -5.61 -22.89
C ARG A 282 9.39 -7.11 -22.97
N ASN A 283 10.57 -7.63 -22.62
CA ASN A 283 10.92 -9.02 -22.85
C ASN A 283 10.20 -10.02 -21.92
N PRO A 284 10.09 -9.76 -20.60
CA PRO A 284 9.29 -10.60 -19.71
C PRO A 284 7.83 -10.60 -20.15
N PHE A 285 7.23 -9.43 -20.33
CA PHE A 285 5.79 -9.31 -20.60
C PHE A 285 5.34 -9.87 -21.96
N LYS A 286 6.22 -9.92 -22.98
CA LYS A 286 5.93 -10.61 -24.24
C LYS A 286 5.93 -12.13 -24.10
N LYS A 287 6.77 -12.68 -23.21
CA LYS A 287 6.83 -14.13 -22.95
C LYS A 287 5.56 -14.64 -22.23
N TYR A 288 4.91 -13.76 -21.46
CA TYR A 288 3.73 -14.09 -20.65
C TYR A 288 2.42 -13.55 -21.23
N LYS A 289 2.29 -13.49 -22.56
CA LYS A 289 0.98 -13.22 -23.16
C LYS A 289 0.05 -14.41 -22.85
N CYS A 290 -0.78 -14.24 -21.81
CA CYS A 290 -2.00 -15.02 -21.63
C CYS A 290 -2.82 -14.82 -22.91
N THR A 291 -3.06 -15.91 -23.62
CA THR A 291 -3.83 -15.95 -24.87
C THR A 291 -5.25 -16.29 -24.54
#